data_AF-A0A7J7VZB6-F1
#
_entry.id   AF-A0A7J7VZB6-F1
#
_cell.length_a   1.000
_cell.length_b   1.000
_cell.length_c   1.000
_cell.angle_alpha   90.00
_cell.angle_beta   90.00
_cell.angle_gamma   90.00
#
_symmetry.space_group_name_H-M   'P 1'
#
loop_
_entity.id
_entity.type
_entity.pdbx_description
1 polymer ?
#
loop_
_entity_poly.entity_id
_entity_poly.type
_entity_poly.pdbx_seq_one_letter_code
_entity_poly.pdbx_strand_id
1 'polypeptide(L)'
;MISGLTTNVVDIILAHHFGQEELQANLDLIQTYRLHIAQDINQENLQLFLCSYNGRRDLEIERPMLGQNDNKSKTLKCSTLLVVGDSSPAVEAVVECNSRLNPINTTLLKMADCGGLPQVVQPGKLTEAFKYFLQGMGYIPSASMTRLVRSRTHSTSSSIGSGESAFSRSVTSNQSDGTQESSESPDVLDRHQTMEVSC
;
A
#
# COMPACT_ATOMS: atom_id res chain seq x y z
N MET A 1 -12.77 23.72 -31.59
CA MET A 1 -11.72 23.33 -32.56
C MET A 1 -10.92 22.21 -31.94
N ILE A 2 -10.83 21.07 -32.64
CA ILE A 2 -10.20 19.84 -32.14
C ILE A 2 -8.69 19.97 -32.34
N SER A 3 -7.93 20.21 -31.27
CA SER A 3 -6.47 20.32 -31.27
C SER A 3 -5.74 18.97 -31.41
N GLY A 4 -6.34 18.02 -32.13
CA GLY A 4 -6.08 16.58 -31.94
C GLY A 4 -5.23 15.87 -33.00
N LEU A 5 -4.60 16.57 -33.95
CA LEU A 5 -3.93 15.88 -35.08
C LEU A 5 -2.39 16.00 -35.11
N THR A 6 -1.76 16.76 -34.21
CA THR A 6 -0.29 16.88 -34.16
C THR A 6 0.27 16.95 -32.74
N THR A 7 -0.36 16.31 -31.75
CA THR A 7 0.25 16.17 -30.42
C THR A 7 1.41 15.17 -30.48
N ASN A 8 2.57 15.58 -29.97
CA ASN A 8 3.74 14.72 -29.87
C ASN A 8 3.41 13.47 -29.02
N VAL A 9 3.77 12.27 -29.50
CA VAL A 9 3.54 10.99 -28.80
C VAL A 9 4.09 11.02 -27.37
N VAL A 10 5.24 11.67 -27.19
CA VAL A 10 5.86 11.87 -25.87
C VAL A 10 4.95 12.66 -24.95
N ASP A 11 4.36 13.77 -25.42
CA ASP A 11 3.47 14.61 -24.60
C ASP A 11 2.17 13.88 -24.25
N ILE A 12 1.63 13.07 -25.16
CA ILE A 12 0.46 12.22 -24.88
C ILE A 12 0.79 11.21 -23.76
N ILE A 13 1.95 10.58 -23.82
CA ILE A 13 2.37 9.60 -22.80
C ILE A 13 2.66 10.30 -21.47
N LEU A 14 3.25 11.50 -21.47
CA LEU A 14 3.45 12.28 -20.26
C LEU A 14 2.12 12.65 -19.61
N ALA A 15 1.15 13.13 -20.39
CA ALA A 15 -0.21 13.42 -19.92
C ALA A 15 -0.96 12.18 -19.41
N HIS A 16 -0.60 10.99 -19.91
CA HIS A 16 -1.15 9.74 -19.41
C HIS A 16 -0.58 9.35 -18.04
N HIS A 17 0.70 9.65 -17.76
CA HIS A 17 1.35 9.26 -16.51
C HIS A 17 1.12 10.29 -15.40
N PHE A 18 1.32 11.58 -15.69
CA PHE A 18 1.45 12.62 -14.67
C PHE A 18 0.23 13.53 -14.62
N GLY A 19 -0.09 14.03 -13.42
CA GLY A 19 -1.18 14.99 -13.23
C GLY A 19 -0.86 16.34 -13.87
N GLN A 20 -1.89 17.15 -14.15
CA GLN A 20 -1.70 18.44 -14.82
C GLN A 20 -0.79 19.40 -14.05
N GLU A 21 -0.93 19.45 -12.71
CA GLU A 21 -0.09 20.28 -11.84
C GLU A 21 1.36 19.79 -11.82
N GLU A 22 1.56 18.48 -11.75
CA GLU A 22 2.88 17.84 -11.80
C GLU A 22 3.57 18.19 -13.13
N LEU A 23 2.87 17.99 -14.26
CA LEU A 23 3.36 18.32 -15.61
C LEU A 23 3.71 19.80 -15.76
N GLN A 24 2.86 20.69 -15.22
CA GLN A 24 3.08 22.12 -15.29
C GLN A 24 4.28 22.57 -14.44
N ALA A 25 4.53 21.90 -13.30
CA ALA A 25 5.71 22.12 -12.48
C ALA A 25 7.00 21.67 -13.20
N ASN A 26 6.90 20.64 -14.07
CA ASN A 26 7.97 20.19 -14.98
C ASN A 26 9.32 19.98 -14.27
N LEU A 27 9.28 19.37 -13.09
CA LEU A 27 10.45 19.05 -12.27
C LEU A 27 11.36 18.02 -12.95
N ASP A 28 12.55 17.80 -12.40
CA ASP A 28 13.59 16.91 -12.94
C ASP A 28 13.08 15.52 -13.31
N LEU A 29 12.12 14.98 -12.55
CA LEU A 29 11.48 13.70 -12.85
C LEU A 29 10.82 13.70 -14.24
N ILE A 30 10.02 14.72 -14.54
CA ILE A 30 9.30 14.84 -15.82
C ILE A 30 10.28 15.09 -16.96
N GLN A 31 11.29 15.92 -16.74
CA GLN A 31 12.31 16.19 -17.77
C GLN A 31 13.09 14.91 -18.10
N THR A 32 13.50 14.16 -17.08
CA THR A 32 14.17 12.87 -17.24
C THR A 32 13.28 11.87 -17.97
N TYR A 33 12.01 11.76 -17.57
CA TYR A 33 11.07 10.81 -18.18
C TYR A 33 10.72 11.19 -19.62
N ARG A 34 10.63 12.49 -19.93
CA ARG A 34 10.45 13.01 -21.30
C ARG A 34 11.60 12.60 -22.19
N LEU A 35 12.85 12.79 -21.74
CA LEU A 35 14.04 12.38 -22.48
C LEU A 35 14.06 10.86 -22.68
N HIS A 36 13.76 10.09 -21.62
CA HIS A 36 13.69 8.63 -21.69
C HIS A 36 12.69 8.16 -22.76
N ILE A 37 11.46 8.67 -22.76
CA ILE A 37 10.46 8.30 -23.76
C ILE A 37 10.91 8.71 -25.17
N ALA A 38 11.53 9.87 -25.33
CA ALA A 38 11.93 10.41 -26.63
C ALA A 38 13.17 9.73 -27.24
N GLN A 39 14.11 9.28 -26.39
CA GLN A 39 15.45 8.85 -26.83
C GLN A 39 15.69 7.36 -26.65
N ASP A 40 15.15 6.75 -25.58
CA ASP A 40 15.48 5.36 -25.22
C ASP A 40 14.50 4.35 -25.80
N ILE A 41 13.37 4.82 -26.35
CA ILE A 41 12.31 3.98 -26.93
C ILE A 41 12.18 4.26 -28.43
N ASN A 42 12.04 3.18 -29.23
CA ASN A 42 11.74 3.30 -30.66
C ASN A 42 10.35 3.95 -30.86
N GLN A 43 10.30 5.11 -31.52
CA GLN A 43 9.09 5.92 -31.65
C GLN A 43 7.99 5.29 -32.52
N GLU A 44 8.37 4.54 -33.56
CA GLU A 44 7.40 3.83 -34.42
C GLU A 44 6.69 2.72 -33.64
N ASN A 45 7.45 1.91 -32.91
CA ASN A 45 6.90 0.86 -32.06
C ASN A 45 6.08 1.44 -30.90
N LEU A 46 6.53 2.57 -30.34
CA LEU A 46 5.82 3.27 -29.28
C LEU A 46 4.44 3.76 -29.73
N GLN A 47 4.34 4.30 -30.94
CA GLN A 47 3.07 4.70 -31.54
C GLN A 47 2.11 3.51 -31.69
N LEU A 48 2.61 2.37 -32.18
CA LEU A 48 1.81 1.15 -32.31
C LEU A 48 1.31 0.66 -30.95
N PHE A 49 2.18 0.68 -29.93
CA PHE A 49 1.82 0.29 -28.57
C PHE A 49 0.77 1.23 -27.95
N LEU A 50 0.94 2.55 -28.12
CA LEU A 50 -0.02 3.55 -27.66
C LEU A 50 -1.38 3.37 -28.35
N CYS A 51 -1.40 3.17 -29.68
CA CYS A 51 -2.62 2.87 -30.43
C CYS A 51 -3.31 1.60 -29.90
N SER A 52 -2.56 0.55 -29.62
CA SER A 52 -3.09 -0.68 -29.03
C SER A 52 -3.72 -0.43 -27.65
N TYR A 53 -3.05 0.31 -26.77
CA TYR A 53 -3.57 0.66 -25.45
C TYR A 53 -4.84 1.52 -25.54
N ASN A 54 -4.90 2.48 -26.46
CA ASN A 54 -6.08 3.33 -26.68
C ASN A 54 -7.26 2.58 -27.28
N GLY A 55 -7.00 1.49 -28.03
CA GLY A 55 -8.02 0.59 -28.56
C GLY A 55 -8.49 -0.51 -27.60
N ARG A 56 -8.10 -0.45 -26.31
CA ARG A 56 -8.46 -1.49 -25.32
C ARG A 56 -9.98 -1.59 -25.13
N ARG A 57 -10.46 -2.82 -24.97
CA ARG A 57 -11.85 -3.11 -24.57
C ARG A 57 -11.97 -3.12 -23.04
N ASP A 58 -13.20 -3.01 -22.56
CA ASP A 58 -13.47 -3.16 -21.13
C ASP A 58 -13.04 -4.53 -20.62
N LEU A 59 -12.58 -4.59 -19.37
CA LEU A 59 -12.12 -5.84 -18.76
C LEU A 59 -13.28 -6.80 -18.45
N GLU A 60 -14.52 -6.28 -18.44
CA GLU A 60 -15.76 -7.01 -18.15
C GLU A 60 -15.68 -7.74 -16.80
N ILE A 61 -15.06 -7.11 -15.80
CA ILE A 61 -15.06 -7.58 -14.42
C ILE A 61 -16.23 -7.01 -13.64
N GLU A 62 -16.82 -7.83 -12.78
CA GLU A 62 -17.91 -7.41 -11.90
C GLU A 62 -17.71 -7.95 -10.50
N ARG A 63 -18.10 -7.15 -9.50
CA ARG A 63 -17.99 -7.55 -8.10
C ARG A 63 -18.98 -8.69 -7.83
N PRO A 64 -18.53 -9.81 -7.24
CA PRO A 64 -19.44 -10.88 -6.86
C PRO A 64 -20.38 -10.43 -5.75
N MET A 65 -21.65 -10.84 -5.85
CA MET A 65 -22.66 -10.58 -4.83
C MET A 65 -22.54 -11.62 -3.71
N LEU A 66 -22.50 -11.17 -2.45
CA LEU A 66 -22.43 -12.05 -1.29
C LEU A 66 -23.64 -13.00 -1.27
N GLY A 67 -23.39 -14.30 -1.07
CA GLY A 67 -24.43 -15.32 -1.03
C GLY A 67 -24.88 -15.86 -2.40
N GLN A 68 -24.29 -15.38 -3.50
CA GLN A 68 -24.47 -15.95 -4.83
C GLN A 68 -23.23 -16.75 -5.23
N ASN A 69 -23.39 -17.79 -6.06
CA ASN A 69 -22.27 -18.68 -6.42
C ASN A 69 -21.10 -17.90 -7.05
N ASP A 70 -19.97 -17.84 -6.35
CA ASP A 70 -18.72 -17.16 -6.75
C ASP A 70 -18.20 -17.59 -8.13
N ASN A 71 -18.60 -18.77 -8.60
CA ASN A 71 -18.20 -19.30 -9.90
C ASN A 71 -18.86 -18.61 -11.11
N LYS A 72 -19.81 -17.69 -10.90
CA LYS A 72 -20.55 -17.04 -12.00
C LYS A 72 -20.04 -15.63 -12.33
N SER A 73 -19.42 -14.94 -11.38
CA SER A 73 -18.91 -13.58 -11.59
C SER A 73 -17.52 -13.62 -12.22
N LYS A 74 -17.37 -12.97 -13.38
CA LYS A 74 -16.08 -12.77 -14.03
C LYS A 74 -15.31 -11.72 -13.23
N THR A 75 -14.38 -12.15 -12.36
CA THR A 75 -13.53 -11.26 -11.57
C THR A 75 -12.17 -11.92 -11.28
N LEU A 76 -11.23 -11.19 -10.70
CA LEU A 76 -9.92 -11.75 -10.33
C LEU A 76 -10.05 -12.73 -9.17
N LYS A 77 -9.46 -13.92 -9.32
CA LYS A 77 -9.44 -14.96 -8.28
C LYS A 77 -8.25 -14.86 -7.34
N CYS A 78 -7.18 -14.17 -7.74
CA CYS A 78 -5.98 -13.98 -6.94
C CYS A 78 -6.10 -12.78 -6.00
N SER A 79 -5.28 -12.79 -4.94
CA SER A 79 -5.02 -11.59 -4.14
C SER A 79 -4.51 -10.47 -5.04
N THR A 80 -5.06 -9.26 -4.90
CA THR A 80 -4.79 -8.11 -5.76
C THR A 80 -4.51 -6.88 -4.89
N LEU A 81 -3.41 -6.18 -5.18
CA LEU A 81 -3.09 -4.88 -4.59
C LEU A 81 -3.17 -3.81 -5.67
N LEU A 82 -4.21 -2.97 -5.60
CA LEU A 82 -4.35 -1.79 -6.44
C LEU A 82 -3.59 -0.62 -5.80
N VAL A 83 -2.77 0.07 -6.58
CA VAL A 83 -1.95 1.20 -6.09
C VAL A 83 -2.15 2.40 -6.99
N VAL A 84 -2.36 3.57 -6.39
CA VAL A 84 -2.45 4.84 -7.12
C VAL A 84 -1.93 5.99 -6.26
N GLY A 85 -1.25 6.95 -6.87
CA GLY A 85 -0.90 8.21 -6.21
C GLY A 85 -2.14 9.10 -6.05
N ASP A 86 -2.22 9.89 -4.97
CA ASP A 86 -3.37 10.74 -4.69
C ASP A 86 -3.63 11.85 -5.71
N SER A 87 -2.60 12.31 -6.41
CA SER A 87 -2.65 13.31 -7.48
C SER A 87 -2.46 12.72 -8.89
N SER A 88 -2.52 11.39 -9.01
CA SER A 88 -2.41 10.70 -10.30
C SER A 88 -3.67 10.92 -11.18
N PRO A 89 -3.53 11.04 -12.51
CA PRO A 89 -4.67 11.09 -13.43
C PRO A 89 -5.48 9.78 -13.49
N ALA A 90 -4.99 8.70 -12.86
CA ALA A 90 -5.63 7.39 -12.86
C ALA A 90 -6.48 7.10 -11.59
N VAL A 91 -6.60 8.05 -10.65
CA VAL A 91 -7.31 7.81 -9.37
C VAL A 91 -8.72 7.28 -9.58
N GLU A 92 -9.52 7.95 -10.43
CA GLU A 92 -10.90 7.56 -10.70
C GLU A 92 -10.98 6.17 -11.34
N ALA A 93 -10.10 5.89 -12.29
CA ALA A 93 -10.06 4.60 -12.98
C ALA A 93 -9.66 3.45 -12.04
N VAL A 94 -8.73 3.68 -11.11
CA VAL A 94 -8.31 2.68 -10.12
C VAL A 94 -9.40 2.46 -9.06
N VAL A 95 -10.09 3.52 -8.62
CA VAL A 95 -11.24 3.40 -7.71
C VAL A 95 -12.39 2.63 -8.37
N GLU A 96 -12.65 2.88 -9.65
CA GLU A 96 -13.65 2.12 -10.40
C GLU A 96 -13.23 0.66 -10.61
N CYS A 97 -11.96 0.39 -10.87
CA CYS A 97 -11.45 -0.98 -10.89
C CYS A 97 -11.70 -1.68 -9.56
N ASN A 98 -11.41 -1.01 -8.43
CA ASN A 98 -11.67 -1.54 -7.09
C ASN A 98 -13.17 -1.81 -6.84
N SER A 99 -14.07 -0.96 -7.35
CA SER A 99 -15.52 -1.13 -7.21
C SER A 99 -16.00 -2.44 -7.86
N ARG A 100 -15.33 -2.87 -8.94
CA ARG A 100 -15.64 -4.06 -9.73
C ARG A 100 -14.91 -5.34 -9.28
N LEU A 101 -13.97 -5.24 -8.35
CA LEU A 101 -13.23 -6.39 -7.81
C LEU A 101 -13.86 -6.96 -6.53
N ASN A 102 -13.53 -8.21 -6.22
CA ASN A 102 -13.96 -8.86 -4.99
C ASN A 102 -13.23 -8.23 -3.77
N PRO A 103 -13.95 -7.64 -2.81
CA PRO A 103 -13.33 -6.98 -1.66
C PRO A 103 -12.59 -7.94 -0.72
N ILE A 104 -12.86 -9.25 -0.77
CA ILE A 104 -12.19 -10.24 0.08
C ILE A 104 -10.71 -10.41 -0.31
N ASN A 105 -10.40 -10.33 -1.61
CA ASN A 105 -9.05 -10.57 -2.12
C ASN A 105 -8.37 -9.30 -2.66
N THR A 106 -9.02 -8.14 -2.60
CA THR A 106 -8.51 -6.90 -3.19
C THR A 106 -8.25 -5.85 -2.12
N THR A 107 -7.09 -5.21 -2.17
CA THR A 107 -6.73 -4.06 -1.35
C THR A 107 -6.44 -2.85 -2.23
N LEU A 108 -6.99 -1.69 -1.88
CA LEU A 108 -6.68 -0.41 -2.53
C LEU A 108 -5.74 0.41 -1.65
N LEU A 109 -4.57 0.76 -2.19
CA LEU A 109 -3.59 1.64 -1.59
C LEU A 109 -3.54 2.97 -2.36
N LYS A 110 -4.14 4.01 -1.79
CA LYS A 110 -3.95 5.39 -2.26
C LYS A 110 -2.75 6.00 -1.54
N MET A 111 -1.69 6.31 -2.29
CA MET A 111 -0.44 6.84 -1.74
C MET A 111 -0.52 8.37 -1.65
N ALA A 112 -0.48 8.88 -0.41
CA ALA A 112 -0.47 10.32 -0.15
C ALA A 112 0.81 11.00 -0.67
N ASP A 113 0.69 12.25 -1.10
CA ASP A 113 1.76 13.09 -1.64
C ASP A 113 2.46 12.45 -2.84
N CYS A 114 1.69 11.82 -3.73
CA CYS A 114 2.22 11.03 -4.83
C CYS A 114 1.41 11.22 -6.12
N GLY A 115 2.10 11.49 -7.22
CA GLY A 115 1.49 11.63 -8.54
C GLY A 115 1.55 10.34 -9.36
N GLY A 116 2.01 10.47 -10.61
CA GLY A 116 1.90 9.47 -11.66
C GLY A 116 2.69 8.17 -11.48
N LEU A 117 3.83 8.21 -10.78
CA LEU A 117 4.78 7.09 -10.71
C LEU A 117 5.14 6.74 -9.26
N PRO A 118 4.27 6.07 -8.51
CA PRO A 118 4.52 5.76 -7.09
C PRO A 118 5.78 4.93 -6.83
N GLN A 119 6.15 4.08 -7.78
CA GLN A 119 7.36 3.26 -7.74
C GLN A 119 8.66 4.06 -7.88
N VAL A 120 8.60 5.27 -8.45
CA VAL A 120 9.75 6.16 -8.60
C VAL A 120 9.78 7.21 -7.49
N VAL A 121 8.61 7.80 -7.18
CA VAL A 121 8.50 8.91 -6.23
C VAL A 121 8.55 8.42 -4.77
N GLN A 122 7.90 7.28 -4.46
CA GLN A 122 7.81 6.76 -3.09
C GLN A 122 8.14 5.26 -3.00
N PRO A 123 9.32 4.81 -3.51
CA PRO A 123 9.68 3.39 -3.55
C PRO A 123 9.71 2.75 -2.16
N GLY A 124 10.10 3.49 -1.12
CA GLY A 124 10.14 2.98 0.26
C GLY A 124 8.75 2.59 0.79
N LYS A 125 7.75 3.47 0.64
CA LYS A 125 6.37 3.18 1.06
C LYS A 125 5.76 2.05 0.22
N LEU A 126 6.00 2.05 -1.09
CA LEU A 126 5.51 0.99 -1.98
C LEU A 126 6.16 -0.37 -1.66
N THR A 127 7.46 -0.40 -1.38
CA THR A 127 8.18 -1.63 -1.00
C THR A 127 7.65 -2.19 0.32
N GLU A 128 7.36 -1.32 1.29
CA GLU A 128 6.76 -1.74 2.55
C GLU A 128 5.35 -2.31 2.36
N ALA A 129 4.50 -1.68 1.54
CA ALA A 129 3.19 -2.21 1.20
C ALA A 129 3.28 -3.56 0.46
N PHE A 130 4.21 -3.68 -0.49
CA PHE A 130 4.43 -4.91 -1.23
C PHE A 130 4.92 -6.05 -0.32
N LYS A 131 5.78 -5.75 0.66
CA LYS A 131 6.18 -6.72 1.69
C LYS A 131 4.97 -7.24 2.46
N TYR A 132 4.06 -6.37 2.92
CA TYR A 132 2.86 -6.81 3.62
C TYR A 132 1.91 -7.64 2.74
N PHE A 133 1.79 -7.27 1.46
CA PHE A 133 1.02 -8.05 0.49
C PHE A 133 1.57 -9.47 0.32
N LEU A 134 2.89 -9.62 0.18
CA LEU A 134 3.54 -10.93 0.10
C LEU A 134 3.37 -11.74 1.40
N GLN A 135 3.47 -11.10 2.56
CA GLN A 135 3.23 -11.73 3.86
C GLN A 135 1.79 -12.23 4.01
N GLY A 136 0.80 -11.48 3.51
CA GLY A 136 -0.60 -11.92 3.46
C GLY A 136 -0.82 -13.17 2.61
N MET A 137 0.06 -13.42 1.63
CA MET A 137 0.06 -14.65 0.82
C MET A 137 0.91 -15.78 1.41
N GLY A 138 1.51 -15.59 2.59
CA GLY A 138 2.36 -16.57 3.26
C GLY A 138 3.83 -16.58 2.83
N TYR A 139 4.25 -15.63 1.99
CA TYR A 139 5.65 -15.47 1.61
C TYR A 139 6.40 -14.56 2.59
N ILE A 140 7.73 -14.70 2.66
CA ILE A 140 8.63 -13.84 3.45
C ILE A 140 8.18 -13.53 4.92
N PRO A 141 7.73 -14.54 5.70
CA PRO A 141 7.17 -14.32 7.05
C PRO A 141 8.20 -13.74 8.04
N SER A 142 9.50 -14.01 7.82
CA SER A 142 10.58 -13.56 8.68
C SER A 142 11.17 -12.20 8.27
N ALA A 143 10.63 -11.54 7.24
CA ALA A 143 11.04 -10.19 6.88
C ALA A 143 10.59 -9.21 7.97
N SER A 144 11.53 -8.81 8.82
CA SER A 144 11.27 -8.01 10.01
C SER A 144 10.54 -6.71 9.70
N MET A 145 9.62 -6.30 10.57
CA MET A 145 9.01 -4.97 10.51
C MET A 145 10.09 -3.94 10.87
N THR A 146 10.67 -3.30 9.85
CA THR A 146 11.74 -2.30 10.00
C THR A 146 11.39 -1.20 11.00
N ARG A 147 10.11 -0.89 11.18
CA ARG A 147 9.63 0.09 12.17
C ARG A 147 9.56 -0.43 13.61
N LEU A 148 9.31 -1.72 13.84
CA LEU A 148 9.16 -2.26 15.20
C LEU A 148 10.52 -2.53 15.88
N VAL A 149 11.57 -2.80 15.11
CA VAL A 149 12.90 -3.12 15.64
C VAL A 149 13.62 -1.89 16.20
N ARG A 150 13.30 -0.68 15.73
CA ARG A 150 13.96 0.55 16.19
C ARG A 150 13.40 1.10 17.51
N SER A 151 12.24 0.63 17.96
CA SER A 151 11.63 1.05 19.23
C SER A 151 12.20 0.34 20.47
N ARG A 152 13.18 -0.56 20.30
CA ARG A 152 13.90 -1.19 21.41
C ARG A 152 15.28 -0.55 21.60
N THR A 153 15.32 0.74 21.92
CA THR A 153 16.53 1.38 22.42
C THR A 153 16.27 2.02 23.79
N HIS A 154 16.77 1.33 24.82
CA HIS A 154 17.22 1.82 26.13
C HIS A 154 16.34 2.81 26.92
N SER A 155 15.34 2.28 27.63
CA SER A 155 14.97 2.86 28.93
C SER A 155 16.02 2.45 29.98
N THR A 156 17.21 3.07 29.95
CA THR A 156 18.09 3.08 31.12
C THR A 156 17.46 4.02 32.14
N SER A 157 16.82 3.44 33.15
CA SER A 157 16.33 4.14 34.33
C SER A 157 17.50 4.78 35.08
N SER A 158 17.65 6.10 34.99
CA SER A 158 18.46 6.87 35.92
C SER A 158 17.65 7.08 37.20
N SER A 159 17.95 6.31 38.25
CA SER A 159 17.57 6.67 39.62
C SER A 159 18.82 7.12 40.37
N ILE A 160 18.80 8.38 40.81
CA ILE A 160 19.77 8.95 41.73
C ILE A 160 19.23 8.72 43.15
N GLY A 161 20.08 8.27 44.08
CA GLY A 161 19.73 8.26 45.51
C GLY A 161 20.19 7.04 46.32
N SER A 162 21.39 7.16 46.89
CA SER A 162 21.71 6.93 48.31
C SER A 162 21.42 5.59 49.00
N GLY A 163 22.48 5.00 49.58
CA GLY A 163 22.40 4.15 50.79
C GLY A 163 23.26 2.89 50.75
N GLU A 164 24.22 2.79 51.68
CA GLU A 164 25.15 1.67 51.87
C GLU A 164 24.51 0.40 52.49
N SER A 165 25.16 -0.75 52.26
CA SER A 165 25.13 -2.02 53.04
C SER A 165 23.86 -2.89 52.95
N ALA A 166 23.83 -4.22 53.09
CA ALA A 166 24.76 -5.34 53.02
C ALA A 166 23.89 -6.64 52.92
N PHE A 167 24.44 -7.70 52.33
CA PHE A 167 24.04 -9.13 52.34
C PHE A 167 22.66 -9.58 52.88
N SER A 168 21.92 -10.40 52.11
CA SER A 168 21.53 -11.79 52.50
C SER A 168 20.72 -12.53 51.41
N ARG A 169 21.03 -13.84 51.24
CA ARG A 169 20.29 -14.86 50.47
C ARG A 169 19.31 -15.61 51.38
N SER A 170 18.18 -16.08 50.83
CA SER A 170 17.48 -17.39 51.03
C SER A 170 15.95 -17.18 50.90
N VAL A 171 15.23 -17.76 49.93
CA VAL A 171 14.69 -19.15 49.82
C VAL A 171 13.47 -19.43 50.75
N THR A 172 12.41 -19.96 50.11
CA THR A 172 11.24 -20.77 50.57
C THR A 172 9.97 -20.17 51.23
N SER A 173 8.87 -20.32 50.47
CA SER A 173 7.62 -21.08 50.74
C SER A 173 6.49 -20.58 51.68
N ASN A 174 5.29 -20.58 51.07
CA ASN A 174 4.02 -21.18 51.50
C ASN A 174 2.97 -20.41 52.35
N GLN A 175 1.72 -20.56 51.86
CA GLN A 175 0.41 -20.58 52.54
C GLN A 175 -0.13 -19.23 53.07
N SER A 176 -1.42 -18.89 53.06
CA SER A 176 -2.70 -19.44 52.53
C SER A 176 -3.83 -18.55 53.09
N ASP A 177 -4.88 -18.22 52.33
CA ASP A 177 -6.32 -18.25 52.69
C ASP A 177 -7.15 -17.64 51.53
N GLY A 178 -8.01 -18.39 50.83
CA GLY A 178 -9.46 -18.51 51.12
C GLY A 178 -10.23 -17.29 50.54
N THR A 179 -11.03 -17.35 49.47
CA THR A 179 -12.37 -17.97 49.43
C THR A 179 -12.96 -17.92 47.99
N GLN A 180 -13.64 -19.02 47.62
CA GLN A 180 -14.58 -19.37 46.52
C GLN A 180 -15.11 -18.41 45.42
N GLU A 181 -15.32 -19.06 44.25
CA GLU A 181 -16.33 -18.86 43.18
C GLU A 181 -16.15 -17.66 42.22
N SER A 182 -16.30 -17.70 40.89
CA SER A 182 -16.84 -18.66 39.91
C SER A 182 -16.46 -18.20 38.47
N SER A 183 -16.38 -19.15 37.54
CA SER A 183 -16.71 -19.06 36.09
C SER A 183 -16.02 -18.07 35.12
N GLU A 184 -15.14 -18.65 34.30
CA GLU A 184 -15.03 -18.59 32.82
C GLU A 184 -15.29 -17.28 32.01
N SER A 185 -14.20 -16.80 31.40
CA SER A 185 -14.04 -16.22 30.04
C SER A 185 -14.69 -14.86 29.67
N PRO A 186 -13.91 -13.83 29.27
CA PRO A 186 -14.46 -12.64 28.63
C PRO A 186 -14.52 -12.76 27.10
N ASP A 187 -15.70 -12.42 26.58
CA ASP A 187 -16.06 -12.24 25.17
C ASP A 187 -15.14 -11.25 24.44
N VAL A 188 -14.82 -11.60 23.19
CA VAL A 188 -14.09 -10.79 22.23
C VAL A 188 -15.07 -9.79 21.61
N LEU A 189 -14.97 -8.52 22.00
CA LEU A 189 -15.72 -7.44 21.34
C LEU A 189 -14.94 -6.95 20.10
N ASP A 190 -15.52 -7.24 18.95
CA ASP A 190 -15.14 -6.79 17.62
C ASP A 190 -15.08 -5.26 17.53
N ARG A 191 -13.89 -4.71 17.25
CA ARG A 191 -13.70 -3.27 17.01
C ARG A 191 -12.94 -3.10 15.71
N HIS A 192 -13.68 -2.78 14.65
CA HIS A 192 -13.14 -2.33 13.38
C HIS A 192 -12.12 -1.21 13.62
N GLN A 193 -10.86 -1.46 13.24
CA GLN A 193 -9.80 -0.48 13.35
C GLN A 193 -9.47 0.06 11.96
N THR A 194 -10.05 1.21 11.63
CA THR A 194 -9.56 2.09 10.58
C THR A 194 -8.21 2.63 11.02
N MET A 195 -7.17 2.43 10.21
CA MET A 195 -5.84 2.97 10.47
C MET A 195 -5.59 4.15 9.54
N GLU A 196 -5.68 5.36 10.09
CA GLU A 196 -5.14 6.56 9.47
C GLU A 196 -3.70 6.76 9.95
N VAL A 197 -2.80 7.08 9.03
CA VAL A 197 -1.39 7.36 9.33
C VAL A 197 -1.16 8.84 9.05
N SER A 198 -0.92 9.62 10.11
CA SER A 198 -0.49 11.01 10.00
C SER A 198 1.03 11.15 10.13
N CYS A 199 1.53 12.27 9.60
CA CYS A 199 2.92 12.62 9.29
C CYS A 199 3.97 12.40 10.40
#